data_AF-A0A955MD18-F1
#
_entry.id   AF-A0A955MD18-F1
#
_cell.length_a   1.000
_cell.length_b   1.000
_cell.length_c   1.000
_cell.angle_alpha   90.00
_cell.angle_beta   90.00
_cell.angle_gamma   90.00
#
_symmetry.space_group_name_H-M   'P 1'
#
loop_
_entity.id
_entity.type
_entity.pdbx_description
1 polymer ?
#
loop_
_entity_poly.entity_id
_entity_poly.type
_entity_poly.pdbx_seq_one_letter_code
_entity_poly.pdbx_strand_id
1 'polypeptide(L)'
;MGADKNRRTIQILFDRNLTVFVLFCLLTVVFADSNRLLIGTQIRNKDFLKPGHYADMAAFMTGKARSAKILKPYLAYYEEYERHAASSPDVLNMLGYCYYHLNRYQDAADHYETGIRKYPAYFWPYYNLATLY
;
A
#
# COMPACT_ATOMS: atom_id res chain seq x y z
N MET A 1 20.19 50.36 28.99
CA MET A 1 20.84 49.75 27.80
C MET A 1 20.97 48.22 27.85
N GLY A 2 20.84 47.55 29.02
CA GLY A 2 20.99 46.08 29.13
C GLY A 2 19.77 45.22 28.79
N ALA A 3 18.54 45.73 28.95
CA ALA A 3 17.30 44.96 28.71
C ALA A 3 17.06 44.62 27.22
N ASP A 4 17.40 45.54 26.31
CA ASP A 4 17.25 45.33 24.86
C ASP A 4 18.24 44.30 24.30
N LYS A 5 19.45 44.25 24.88
CA LYS A 5 20.47 43.25 24.51
C LYS A 5 20.03 41.83 24.89
N ASN A 6 19.50 41.64 26.09
CA ASN A 6 18.98 40.35 26.55
C ASN A 6 17.79 39.85 25.72
N ARG A 7 16.88 40.76 25.32
CA ARG A 7 15.73 40.43 24.49
C ARG A 7 16.15 39.95 23.10
N ARG A 8 17.12 40.64 22.48
CA ARG A 8 17.70 40.22 21.20
C ARG A 8 18.42 38.87 21.31
N THR A 9 19.17 38.62 22.39
CA THR A 9 19.87 37.34 22.58
C THR A 9 18.89 36.17 22.74
N ILE A 10 17.82 36.34 23.52
CA ILE A 10 16.78 35.31 23.70
C ILE A 10 16.05 35.03 22.38
N GLN A 11 15.75 36.08 21.61
CA GLN A 11 15.07 35.94 20.32
C GLN A 11 15.93 35.22 19.29
N ILE A 12 17.23 35.52 19.22
CA ILE A 12 18.19 34.81 18.36
C ILE A 12 18.31 33.34 18.77
N LEU A 13 18.33 33.01 20.06
CA LEU A 13 18.38 31.63 20.55
C LEU A 13 17.10 30.86 20.21
N PHE A 14 15.94 31.50 20.31
CA PHE A 14 14.64 30.93 19.93
C PHE A 14 14.57 30.64 18.42
N ASP A 15 14.98 31.61 17.58
CA ASP A 15 14.99 31.45 16.13
C ASP A 15 15.94 30.33 15.68
N ARG A 16 17.10 30.19 16.35
CA ARG A 16 18.06 29.10 16.10
C ARG A 16 17.48 27.73 16.45
N ASN A 17 16.77 27.62 17.57
CA ASN A 17 16.14 26.38 17.98
C ASN A 17 14.97 26.00 17.05
N LEU A 18 14.20 26.99 16.60
CA LEU A 18 13.12 26.79 15.63
C LEU A 18 13.67 26.32 14.28
N THR A 19 14.78 26.89 13.80
CA THR A 19 15.40 26.44 12.55
C THR A 19 15.92 25.01 12.65
N VAL A 20 16.56 24.63 13.76
CA VAL A 20 17.02 23.25 13.97
C VAL A 20 15.85 22.28 14.02
N PHE A 21 14.75 22.66 14.69
CA PHE A 21 13.54 21.83 14.74
C PHE A 21 12.91 21.64 13.36
N VAL A 22 12.77 22.71 12.58
CA VAL A 22 12.25 22.64 11.20
C VAL A 22 13.15 21.77 10.31
N LEU A 23 14.46 21.91 10.41
CA LEU A 23 15.41 21.06 9.68
C LEU A 23 15.30 19.59 10.09
N PHE A 24 15.12 19.31 11.37
CA PHE A 24 14.88 17.94 11.86
C PHE A 24 13.56 17.37 11.31
N CYS A 25 12.47 18.14 11.34
CA CYS A 25 11.20 17.73 10.74
C CYS A 25 11.36 17.45 9.24
N LEU A 26 12.02 18.33 8.50
CA LEU A 26 12.29 18.13 7.06
C LEU A 26 13.12 16.88 6.82
N LEU A 27 14.15 16.62 7.62
CA LEU A 27 14.95 15.39 7.54
C LEU A 27 14.10 14.14 7.77
N THR A 28 13.23 14.14 8.79
CA THR A 28 12.35 12.98 9.04
C THR A 28 11.34 12.75 7.92
N VAL A 29 10.80 13.82 7.32
CA VAL A 29 9.90 13.71 6.17
C VAL A 29 10.64 13.18 4.96
N VAL A 30 11.82 13.72 4.63
CA VAL A 30 12.65 13.27 3.50
C VAL A 30 13.10 11.81 3.69
N PHE A 31 13.44 11.39 4.91
CA PHE A 31 13.85 10.02 5.20
C PHE A 31 12.66 9.05 5.13
N ALA A 32 11.49 9.45 5.64
CA ALA A 32 10.26 8.68 5.49
C ALA A 32 9.85 8.53 4.01
N ASP A 33 10.00 9.59 3.22
CA ASP A 33 9.65 9.58 1.80
C ASP A 33 10.68 8.80 0.98
N SER A 34 11.97 8.91 1.31
CA SER A 34 13.04 8.12 0.71
C SER A 34 12.89 6.63 1.01
N ASN A 35 12.46 6.25 2.22
CA ASN A 35 12.11 4.87 2.54
C ASN A 35 10.88 4.38 1.78
N ARG A 36 9.85 5.23 1.62
CA ARG A 36 8.68 4.91 0.79
C ARG A 36 9.05 4.74 -0.68
N LEU A 37 9.93 5.58 -1.22
CA LEU A 37 10.45 5.48 -2.58
C LEU A 37 11.37 4.27 -2.75
N LEU A 38 12.20 3.93 -1.77
CA LEU A 38 13.01 2.72 -1.75
C LEU A 38 12.13 1.47 -1.71
N ILE A 39 11.05 1.45 -0.93
CA ILE A 39 10.07 0.35 -0.94
C ILE A 39 9.33 0.29 -2.27
N GLY A 40 8.88 1.43 -2.81
CA GLY A 40 8.21 1.50 -4.11
C GLY A 40 9.11 1.05 -5.26
N THR A 41 10.39 1.41 -5.21
CA THR A 41 11.40 0.94 -6.18
C THR A 41 11.81 -0.50 -5.93
N GLN A 42 11.90 -0.98 -4.69
CA GLN A 42 12.12 -2.40 -4.35
C GLN A 42 10.95 -3.26 -4.85
N ILE A 43 9.71 -2.82 -4.68
CA ILE A 43 8.49 -3.47 -5.21
C ILE A 43 8.49 -3.43 -6.74
N ARG A 44 8.84 -2.30 -7.35
CA ARG A 44 8.98 -2.15 -8.81
C ARG A 44 10.14 -2.99 -9.39
N ASN A 45 11.25 -3.15 -8.66
CA ASN A 45 12.36 -4.04 -9.02
C ASN A 45 12.03 -5.52 -8.70
N LYS A 46 11.11 -5.75 -7.77
CA LYS A 46 10.43 -7.01 -7.47
C LYS A 46 9.21 -7.26 -8.38
N ASP A 47 9.19 -6.66 -9.58
CA ASP A 47 8.45 -7.25 -10.71
C ASP A 47 8.84 -8.73 -10.92
N PHE A 48 9.99 -9.16 -10.37
CA PHE A 48 10.46 -10.55 -10.22
C PHE A 48 9.66 -11.43 -9.21
N LEU A 49 8.83 -10.85 -8.33
CA LEU A 49 7.97 -11.58 -7.38
C LEU A 49 6.52 -11.76 -7.88
N LYS A 50 6.15 -11.15 -9.01
CA LYS A 50 4.90 -11.52 -9.70
C LYS A 50 4.99 -13.01 -10.04
N PRO A 51 4.02 -13.86 -9.67
CA PRO A 51 4.06 -15.27 -10.01
C PRO A 51 4.23 -15.43 -11.52
N GLY A 52 5.35 -16.04 -11.93
CA GLY A 52 5.70 -16.56 -13.27
C GLY A 52 5.26 -15.74 -14.48
N HIS A 53 3.97 -15.68 -14.75
CA HIS A 53 3.43 -15.06 -15.94
C HIS A 53 2.09 -14.37 -15.63
N TYR A 54 2.00 -13.07 -15.90
CA TYR A 54 0.70 -12.41 -16.14
C TYR A 54 -0.15 -13.22 -17.14
N ALA A 55 0.49 -13.98 -18.03
CA ALA A 55 -0.15 -14.93 -18.93
C ALA A 55 -0.92 -16.04 -18.20
N ASP A 56 -0.49 -16.52 -17.04
CA ASP A 56 -1.21 -17.54 -16.27
C ASP A 56 -2.47 -16.96 -15.64
N MET A 57 -2.38 -15.73 -15.11
CA MET A 57 -3.55 -15.01 -14.62
C MET A 57 -4.50 -14.61 -15.75
N ALA A 58 -3.97 -14.19 -16.90
CA ALA A 58 -4.76 -13.90 -18.09
C ALA A 58 -5.41 -15.16 -18.67
N ALA A 59 -4.70 -16.29 -18.67
CA ALA A 59 -5.24 -17.60 -19.05
C ALA A 59 -6.35 -18.01 -18.07
N PHE A 60 -6.15 -17.76 -16.77
CA PHE A 60 -7.17 -17.99 -15.77
C PHE A 60 -8.42 -17.12 -15.99
N MET A 61 -8.26 -15.80 -16.16
CA MET A 61 -9.35 -14.86 -16.42
C MET A 61 -10.10 -15.14 -17.73
N THR A 62 -9.41 -15.69 -18.73
CA THR A 62 -10.02 -16.10 -20.01
C THR A 62 -10.59 -17.52 -19.98
N GLY A 63 -10.59 -18.19 -18.82
CA GLY A 63 -11.12 -19.54 -18.64
C GLY A 63 -10.25 -20.66 -19.26
N LYS A 64 -9.05 -20.33 -19.75
CA LYS A 64 -8.10 -21.27 -20.37
C LYS A 64 -7.32 -22.11 -19.36
N ALA A 65 -7.37 -21.79 -18.07
CA ALA A 65 -6.68 -22.55 -17.02
C ALA A 65 -7.53 -22.70 -15.74
N ARG A 66 -7.28 -23.76 -14.95
CA ARG A 66 -8.08 -24.09 -13.75
C ARG A 66 -7.50 -23.46 -12.48
N SER A 67 -8.39 -22.90 -11.66
CA SER A 67 -8.16 -21.79 -10.70
C SER A 67 -7.14 -22.03 -9.60
N ALA A 68 -7.21 -23.13 -8.87
CA ALA A 68 -6.58 -23.18 -7.54
C ALA A 68 -5.04 -23.26 -7.56
N LYS A 69 -4.45 -23.94 -8.54
CA LYS A 69 -2.97 -24.07 -8.62
C LYS A 69 -2.31 -22.75 -9.00
N ILE A 70 -2.95 -22.00 -9.90
CA ILE A 70 -2.47 -20.70 -10.37
C ILE A 70 -2.65 -19.67 -9.27
N LEU A 71 -3.81 -19.63 -8.60
CA LEU A 71 -4.14 -18.57 -7.65
C LEU A 71 -3.36 -18.62 -6.33
N LYS A 72 -2.90 -19.80 -5.88
CA LYS A 72 -2.16 -19.93 -4.61
C LYS A 72 -0.89 -19.05 -4.56
N PRO A 73 -0.01 -19.06 -5.58
CA PRO A 73 1.10 -18.12 -5.67
C PRO A 73 0.68 -16.64 -5.65
N TYR A 74 -0.40 -16.27 -6.36
CA TYR A 74 -0.89 -14.88 -6.37
C TYR A 74 -1.42 -14.46 -5.00
N LEU A 75 -2.17 -15.35 -4.34
CA LEU A 75 -2.63 -15.11 -2.98
C LEU A 75 -1.45 -14.85 -2.03
N ALA A 76 -0.45 -15.73 -2.04
CA ALA A 76 0.75 -15.57 -1.21
C ALA A 76 1.48 -14.25 -1.48
N TYR A 77 1.61 -13.87 -2.76
CA TYR A 77 2.21 -12.61 -3.17
C TYR A 77 1.46 -11.39 -2.63
N TYR A 78 0.14 -11.34 -2.80
CA TYR A 78 -0.64 -10.19 -2.35
C TYR A 78 -0.75 -10.11 -0.82
N GLU A 79 -0.76 -11.25 -0.12
CA GLU A 79 -0.68 -11.28 1.35
C GLU A 79 0.68 -10.75 1.84
N GLU A 80 1.78 -11.11 1.18
CA GLU A 80 3.10 -10.56 1.50
C GLU A 80 3.17 -9.07 1.20
N TYR A 81 2.56 -8.63 0.10
CA TYR A 81 2.48 -7.22 -0.27
C TYR A 81 1.76 -6.42 0.81
N GLU A 82 0.58 -6.87 1.26
CA GLU A 82 -0.18 -6.17 2.30
C GLU A 82 0.55 -6.16 3.66
N ARG A 83 1.36 -7.19 3.97
CA ARG A 83 2.16 -7.22 5.19
C ARG A 83 3.28 -6.16 5.21
N HIS A 84 3.91 -5.88 4.06
CA HIS A 84 5.10 -5.02 4.00
C HIS A 84 4.83 -3.62 3.44
N ALA A 85 3.76 -3.46 2.67
CA ALA A 85 3.35 -2.20 2.08
C ALA A 85 1.97 -1.78 2.59
N ALA A 86 1.63 -0.51 2.42
CA ALA A 86 0.27 -0.08 2.70
C ALA A 86 -0.71 -0.79 1.76
N SER A 87 -1.81 -1.28 2.34
CA SER A 87 -2.97 -1.80 1.61
C SER A 87 -3.37 -0.81 0.50
N SER A 88 -3.64 -1.31 -0.71
CA SER A 88 -4.05 -0.51 -1.88
C SER A 88 -5.37 -1.08 -2.44
N PRO A 89 -6.16 -0.29 -3.20
CA PRO A 89 -7.43 -0.76 -3.74
C PRO A 89 -7.24 -1.98 -4.66
N ASP A 90 -6.18 -2.00 -5.46
CA ASP A 90 -5.88 -3.12 -6.36
C ASP A 90 -5.51 -4.39 -5.59
N VAL A 91 -4.74 -4.26 -4.50
CA VAL A 91 -4.31 -5.40 -3.67
C VAL A 91 -5.51 -6.01 -2.95
N LEU A 92 -6.37 -5.20 -2.32
CA LEU A 92 -7.58 -5.67 -1.65
C LEU A 92 -8.52 -6.38 -2.63
N ASN A 93 -8.68 -5.82 -3.83
CA ASN A 93 -9.48 -6.44 -4.87
C ASN A 93 -8.90 -7.77 -5.35
N MET A 94 -7.58 -7.86 -5.53
CA MET A 94 -6.92 -9.09 -5.99
C MET A 94 -6.88 -10.17 -4.91
N LEU A 95 -6.72 -9.82 -3.64
CA LEU A 95 -6.87 -10.75 -2.52
C LEU A 95 -8.28 -11.32 -2.50
N GLY A 96 -9.30 -10.46 -2.56
CA GLY A 96 -10.69 -10.89 -2.62
C GLY A 96 -10.95 -11.82 -3.81
N TYR A 97 -10.42 -11.48 -4.99
CA TYR A 97 -10.54 -12.30 -6.20
C TYR A 97 -9.90 -13.68 -6.04
N CYS A 98 -8.68 -13.73 -5.47
CA CYS A 98 -8.01 -14.98 -5.19
C CYS A 98 -8.80 -15.84 -4.20
N TYR A 99 -9.30 -15.25 -3.11
CA TYR A 99 -10.12 -15.95 -2.13
C TYR A 99 -11.42 -16.48 -2.73
N TYR A 100 -12.12 -15.68 -3.54
CA TYR A 100 -13.36 -16.07 -4.22
C TYR A 100 -13.15 -17.35 -5.06
N HIS A 101 -12.15 -17.36 -5.93
CA HIS A 101 -11.86 -18.49 -6.80
C HIS A 101 -11.17 -19.68 -6.12
N LEU A 102 -10.76 -19.52 -4.86
CA LEU A 102 -10.34 -20.58 -3.94
C LEU A 102 -11.49 -21.06 -3.03
N ASN A 103 -12.73 -20.62 -3.30
CA ASN A 103 -13.94 -20.93 -2.53
C ASN A 103 -13.92 -20.43 -1.08
N ARG A 104 -13.10 -19.43 -0.78
CA ARG A 104 -13.01 -18.74 0.51
C ARG A 104 -13.87 -17.49 0.48
N TYR A 105 -15.19 -17.69 0.38
CA TYR A 105 -16.15 -16.61 0.11
C TYR A 105 -16.21 -15.54 1.21
N GLN A 106 -16.13 -15.93 2.48
CA GLN A 106 -16.12 -14.95 3.58
C GLN A 106 -14.88 -14.05 3.52
N ASP A 107 -13.70 -14.64 3.34
CA ASP A 107 -12.46 -13.87 3.21
C ASP A 107 -12.52 -12.94 1.98
N ALA A 108 -13.16 -13.38 0.89
CA ALA A 108 -13.36 -12.55 -0.29
C ALA A 108 -14.24 -11.33 0.01
N ALA A 109 -15.39 -11.54 0.66
CA ALA A 109 -16.29 -10.46 1.08
C ALA A 109 -15.57 -9.44 1.96
N ASP A 110 -14.86 -9.91 2.99
CA ASP A 110 -14.17 -9.05 3.95
C ASP A 110 -13.14 -8.12 3.27
N HIS A 111 -12.43 -8.62 2.26
CA HIS A 111 -11.46 -7.84 1.49
C HIS A 111 -12.13 -6.85 0.54
N TYR A 112 -13.21 -7.24 -0.14
CA TYR A 112 -13.96 -6.33 -1.00
C TYR A 112 -14.61 -5.20 -0.19
N GLU A 113 -15.24 -5.52 0.93
CA GLU A 113 -15.82 -4.52 1.82
C GLU A 113 -14.76 -3.57 2.39
N THR A 114 -13.58 -4.11 2.75
CA THR A 114 -12.46 -3.26 3.18
C THR A 114 -11.99 -2.34 2.07
N GLY A 115 -11.97 -2.83 0.83
CA GLY A 115 -11.69 -2.05 -0.38
C GLY A 115 -12.70 -0.91 -0.55
N ILE A 116 -13.99 -1.20 -0.42
CA ILE A 116 -15.08 -0.22 -0.49
C ILE A 116 -14.95 0.84 0.60
N ARG A 117 -14.70 0.44 1.85
CA ARG A 117 -14.58 1.36 2.99
C ARG A 117 -13.38 2.29 2.85
N LYS A 118 -12.22 1.78 2.43
CA LYS A 118 -10.99 2.57 2.30
C LYS A 118 -10.92 3.38 1.00
N TYR A 119 -11.49 2.85 -0.07
CA TYR A 119 -11.40 3.40 -1.43
C TYR A 119 -12.80 3.43 -2.09
N PRO A 120 -13.71 4.29 -1.60
CA PRO A 120 -15.11 4.26 -2.03
C PRO A 120 -15.32 4.60 -3.51
N ALA A 121 -14.36 5.27 -4.15
CA ALA A 121 -14.39 5.58 -5.58
C ALA A 121 -13.87 4.44 -6.47
N TYR A 122 -13.31 3.38 -5.90
CA TYR A 122 -12.72 2.27 -6.66
C TYR A 122 -13.79 1.23 -7.01
N PHE A 123 -14.00 1.03 -8.31
CA PHE A 123 -15.15 0.29 -8.84
C PHE A 123 -15.10 -1.23 -8.58
N TRP A 124 -13.94 -1.87 -8.76
CA TRP A 124 -13.84 -3.34 -8.84
C TRP A 124 -14.35 -4.11 -7.60
N PRO A 125 -14.11 -3.66 -6.36
CA PRO A 125 -14.65 -4.31 -5.17
C PRO A 125 -16.16 -4.35 -5.12
N TYR A 126 -16.87 -3.30 -5.60
CA TYR A 126 -18.33 -3.32 -5.69
C TYR A 126 -18.81 -4.36 -6.69
N TYR A 127 -18.20 -4.37 -7.89
CA TYR A 127 -18.52 -5.34 -8.93
C TYR A 127 -18.31 -6.78 -8.43
N ASN A 128 -17.16 -7.05 -7.81
CA ASN A 128 -16.81 -8.38 -7.36
C ASN A 128 -17.63 -8.84 -6.13
N LEU A 129 -17.93 -7.93 -5.19
CA LEU A 129 -18.83 -8.22 -4.08
C LEU A 129 -20.25 -8.51 -4.57
N ALA A 130 -20.72 -7.81 -5.61
CA ALA A 130 -22.01 -8.08 -6.24
C ALA A 130 -22.04 -9.43 -6.95
N THR A 131 -20.94 -9.90 -7.54
CA THR A 131 -20.87 -11.26 -8.11
C THR A 131 -20.73 -12.37 -7.08
N LEU A 132 -20.37 -12.03 -5.84
CA LEU A 132 -20.22 -12.99 -4.75
C LEU A 132 -21.57 -13.44 -4.16
N TYR A 133 -22.55 -12.52 -4.14
CA TYR A 133 -23.91 -12.75 -3.62
C TYR A 133 -24.89 -13.14 -4.72
#